data_AF-A0A6L7TT29-F1
#
_entry.id   AF-A0A6L7TT29-F1
#
_cell.length_a   1.000
_cell.length_b   1.000
_cell.length_c   1.000
_cell.angle_alpha   90.00
_cell.angle_beta   90.00
_cell.angle_gamma   90.00
#
_symmetry.space_group_name_H-M   'P 1'
#
loop_
_entity.id
_entity.type
_entity.pdbx_description
1 polymer ?
#
loop_
_entity_poly.entity_id
_entity_poly.type
_entity_poly.pdbx_seq_one_letter_code
_entity_poly.pdbx_strand_id
1 'polypeptide(L)'
;MPDKPEYLELLNDIRLQEYRAGIFLKAWADKTEHPGLKGCLSVVAERETSHGDIFDRRIRELGGTPEDKDDDLFHERLRVAESDMTDAEKIVQMREFQTRMTLPTVRMRYEEAAQDESVDQLTRSLIKWFTEVEDDSGASMRAVYAEIEGSQ
;
A
#
# COMPACT_ATOMS: atom_id res chain seq x y z
N MET A 1 -29.63 6.66 -14.79
CA MET A 1 -28.50 6.74 -13.85
C MET A 1 -27.25 6.70 -14.72
N PRO A 2 -26.21 7.50 -14.46
CA PRO A 2 -24.95 7.29 -15.18
C PRO A 2 -24.49 5.84 -14.91
N ASP A 3 -23.98 5.18 -15.94
CA ASP A 3 -23.42 3.85 -15.80
C ASP A 3 -22.25 3.88 -14.80
N LYS A 4 -22.08 2.79 -14.05
CA LYS A 4 -21.00 2.69 -13.05
C LYS A 4 -19.65 2.82 -13.76
N PRO A 5 -18.71 3.64 -13.25
CA PRO A 5 -17.40 3.76 -13.87
C PRO A 5 -16.65 2.43 -13.88
N GLU A 6 -16.02 2.09 -15.00
CA GLU A 6 -15.31 0.82 -15.19
C GLU A 6 -14.09 0.68 -14.26
N TYR A 7 -13.53 1.80 -13.78
CA TYR A 7 -12.38 1.83 -12.87
C TYR A 7 -12.72 1.65 -11.38
N LEU A 8 -13.99 1.39 -11.01
CA LEU A 8 -14.37 1.14 -9.61
C LEU A 8 -13.65 -0.06 -9.00
N GLU A 9 -13.44 -1.13 -9.79
CA GLU A 9 -12.71 -2.30 -9.32
C GLU A 9 -11.26 -1.94 -8.97
N LEU A 10 -10.60 -1.14 -9.81
CA LEU A 10 -9.24 -0.66 -9.55
C LEU A 10 -9.17 0.14 -8.24
N LEU A 11 -10.12 1.05 -8.01
CA LEU A 11 -10.14 1.82 -6.75
C LEU A 11 -10.32 0.93 -5.54
N ASN A 12 -11.13 -0.14 -5.65
CA ASN A 12 -11.31 -1.09 -4.57
C ASN A 12 -10.07 -1.94 -4.33
N ASP A 13 -9.33 -2.31 -5.39
CA ASP A 13 -8.06 -3.01 -5.26
C ASP A 13 -7.00 -2.12 -4.58
N ILE A 14 -6.92 -0.83 -4.93
CA ILE A 14 -6.06 0.14 -4.24
C ILE A 14 -6.47 0.20 -2.76
N ARG A 15 -7.73 0.50 -2.46
CA ARG A 15 -8.26 0.58 -1.09
C ARG A 15 -7.85 -0.62 -0.23
N LEU A 16 -8.03 -1.84 -0.75
CA LEU A 16 -7.69 -3.07 -0.03
C LEU A 16 -6.18 -3.19 0.20
N GLN A 17 -5.37 -2.92 -0.82
CA GLN A 17 -3.91 -2.97 -0.69
C GLN A 17 -3.41 -1.97 0.37
N GLU A 18 -3.92 -0.75 0.35
CA GLU A 18 -3.55 0.32 1.28
C GLU A 18 -3.90 -0.04 2.73
N TYR A 19 -5.14 -0.46 3.01
CA TYR A 19 -5.50 -0.89 4.37
C TYR A 19 -4.62 -2.04 4.88
N ARG A 20 -4.30 -3.00 4.01
CA ARG A 20 -3.46 -4.14 4.35
C ARG A 20 -2.03 -3.72 4.63
N ALA A 21 -1.48 -2.83 3.82
CA ALA A 21 -0.17 -2.24 4.03
C ALA A 21 -0.12 -1.53 5.39
N GLY A 22 -1.12 -0.70 5.70
CA GLY A 22 -1.25 -0.08 7.01
C GLY A 22 -1.20 -1.09 8.17
N ILE A 23 -1.95 -2.19 8.06
CA ILE A 23 -2.00 -3.24 9.09
C ILE A 23 -0.63 -3.90 9.30
N PHE A 24 -0.01 -4.45 8.24
CA PHE A 24 1.23 -5.21 8.44
C PHE A 24 2.43 -4.29 8.74
N LEU A 25 2.45 -3.06 8.23
CA LEU A 25 3.51 -2.09 8.57
C LEU A 25 3.39 -1.64 10.03
N LYS A 26 2.17 -1.40 10.52
CA LYS A 26 1.94 -1.09 11.93
C LYS A 26 2.36 -2.24 12.84
N ALA A 27 2.00 -3.48 12.48
CA ALA A 27 2.40 -4.67 13.22
C ALA A 27 3.93 -4.80 13.32
N TRP A 28 4.65 -4.53 12.24
CA TRP A 28 6.11 -4.52 12.28
C TRP A 28 6.66 -3.35 13.10
N ALA A 29 6.12 -2.14 12.97
CA ALA A 29 6.51 -0.99 13.77
C ALA A 29 6.38 -1.24 15.28
N ASP A 30 5.38 -2.01 15.70
CA ASP A 30 5.16 -2.38 17.11
C ASP A 30 6.16 -3.42 17.62
N LYS A 31 6.75 -4.22 16.72
CA LYS A 31 7.70 -5.29 17.03
C LYS A 31 9.17 -4.85 17.01
N THR A 32 9.54 -3.94 16.12
CA THR A 32 10.95 -3.53 16.00
C THR A 32 11.41 -2.71 17.21
N GLU A 33 12.65 -2.97 17.64
CA GLU A 33 13.36 -2.15 18.64
C GLU A 33 14.18 -1.02 17.98
N HIS A 34 14.35 -1.04 16.66
CA HIS A 34 15.13 -0.03 15.94
C HIS A 34 14.32 1.28 15.85
N PRO A 35 14.75 2.39 16.50
CA PRO A 35 13.92 3.59 16.61
C PRO A 35 13.66 4.27 15.27
N GLY A 36 14.65 4.29 14.35
CA GLY A 36 14.49 4.82 13.00
C GLY A 36 13.43 4.06 12.18
N LEU A 37 13.53 2.73 12.15
CA LEU A 37 12.54 1.86 11.52
C LEU A 37 11.16 2.02 12.13
N LYS A 38 11.06 2.01 13.46
CA LYS A 38 9.79 2.21 14.17
C LYS A 38 9.11 3.51 13.75
N GLY A 39 9.85 4.61 13.76
CA GLY A 39 9.34 5.92 13.34
C GLY A 39 8.88 5.93 11.88
N CYS A 40 9.72 5.42 10.98
CA CYS A 40 9.42 5.33 9.56
C CYS A 40 8.16 4.48 9.29
N LEU A 41 8.12 3.25 9.77
CA LEU A 41 6.99 2.34 9.56
C LEU A 41 5.69 2.86 10.19
N SER A 42 5.75 3.55 11.34
CA SER A 42 4.55 4.13 11.95
C SER A 42 3.94 5.21 11.07
N VAL A 43 4.76 6.12 10.54
CA VAL A 43 4.30 7.19 9.65
C VAL A 43 3.76 6.62 8.35
N VAL A 44 4.45 5.65 7.74
CA VAL A 44 3.97 5.02 6.51
C VAL A 44 2.66 4.30 6.78
N ALA A 45 2.55 3.49 7.84
CA ALA A 45 1.32 2.78 8.18
C ALA A 45 0.10 3.71 8.35
N GLU A 46 0.29 4.91 8.93
CA GLU A 46 -0.75 5.94 9.04
C GLU A 46 -1.16 6.49 7.67
N ARG A 47 -0.20 6.68 6.75
CA ARG A 47 -0.48 7.08 5.36
C ARG A 47 -1.28 6.02 4.63
N GLU A 48 -0.84 4.77 4.64
CA GLU A 48 -1.54 3.66 3.96
C GLU A 48 -2.98 3.53 4.49
N THR A 49 -3.18 3.63 5.81
CA THR A 49 -4.52 3.61 6.40
C THR A 49 -5.38 4.76 5.87
N SER A 50 -4.80 5.97 5.82
CA SER A 50 -5.47 7.17 5.30
C SER A 50 -5.77 7.07 3.80
N HIS A 51 -4.88 6.46 3.01
CA HIS A 51 -5.11 6.18 1.60
C HIS A 51 -6.30 5.25 1.41
N GLY A 52 -6.35 4.16 2.20
CA GLY A 52 -7.49 3.25 2.25
C GLY A 52 -8.81 3.99 2.52
N ASP A 53 -8.85 4.86 3.53
CA ASP A 53 -10.02 5.67 3.86
C ASP A 53 -10.45 6.60 2.70
N ILE A 54 -9.48 7.24 2.04
CA ILE A 54 -9.73 8.15 0.92
C ILE A 54 -10.32 7.40 -0.29
N PHE A 55 -9.75 6.25 -0.65
CA PHE A 55 -10.26 5.45 -1.77
C PHE A 55 -11.61 4.80 -1.45
N ASP A 56 -11.82 4.35 -0.20
CA ASP A 56 -13.14 3.89 0.26
C ASP A 56 -14.20 4.97 0.06
N ARG A 57 -13.92 6.19 0.51
CA ARG A 57 -14.79 7.34 0.32
C ARG A 57 -15.02 7.62 -1.17
N ARG A 58 -13.97 7.60 -2.00
CA ARG A 58 -14.08 7.89 -3.43
C ARG A 58 -14.99 6.89 -4.15
N ILE A 59 -14.88 5.60 -3.82
CA ILE A 59 -15.76 4.55 -4.34
C ILE A 59 -17.23 4.86 -4.03
N ARG A 60 -17.54 5.25 -2.78
CA ARG A 60 -18.91 5.61 -2.37
C ARG A 60 -19.43 6.85 -3.07
N GLU A 61 -18.59 7.87 -3.25
CA GLU A 61 -18.94 9.10 -3.98
C GLU A 61 -19.31 8.83 -5.44
N LEU A 62 -18.70 7.82 -6.05
CA LEU A 62 -19.00 7.35 -7.42
C LEU A 62 -20.22 6.42 -7.49
N GLY A 63 -20.92 6.18 -6.39
CA GLY A 63 -22.06 5.26 -6.31
C GLY A 63 -21.66 3.77 -6.30
N GLY A 64 -20.38 3.48 -6.08
CA GLY A 64 -19.88 2.13 -5.82
C GLY A 64 -20.12 1.70 -4.37
N THR A 65 -19.90 0.42 -4.11
CA THR A 65 -19.86 -0.14 -2.74
C THR A 65 -18.50 -0.80 -2.57
N PRO A 66 -17.69 -0.41 -1.57
CA PRO A 66 -16.44 -1.10 -1.27
C PRO A 66 -16.68 -2.58 -1.02
N GLU A 67 -15.85 -3.42 -1.62
CA GLU A 67 -15.95 -4.87 -1.52
C GLU A 67 -14.68 -5.43 -0.90
N ASP A 68 -14.82 -6.38 0.01
CA ASP A 68 -13.68 -7.10 0.56
C ASP A 68 -13.40 -8.35 -0.29
N LYS A 69 -12.12 -8.59 -0.54
CA LYS A 69 -11.61 -9.78 -1.23
C LYS A 69 -10.62 -10.45 -0.28
N ASP A 70 -10.49 -11.77 -0.24
CA ASP A 70 -9.42 -12.40 0.56
C ASP A 70 -8.06 -12.32 -0.15
N ASP A 71 -6.96 -12.39 0.58
CA ASP A 71 -5.60 -12.28 0.04
C ASP A 71 -4.59 -13.06 0.90
N ASP A 72 -4.22 -14.24 0.42
CA ASP A 72 -3.25 -15.12 1.08
C ASP A 72 -1.89 -14.44 1.29
N LEU A 73 -1.47 -13.60 0.34
CA LEU A 73 -0.19 -12.90 0.42
C LEU A 73 -0.20 -11.84 1.52
N PHE A 74 -1.34 -11.21 1.77
CA PHE A 74 -1.51 -10.36 2.95
C PHE A 74 -1.33 -11.13 4.25
N HIS A 75 -1.97 -12.28 4.38
CA HIS A 75 -1.84 -13.11 5.59
C HIS A 75 -0.40 -13.59 5.81
N GLU A 76 0.33 -13.90 4.75
CA GLU A 76 1.76 -14.22 4.82
C GLU A 76 2.61 -13.02 5.26
N ARG A 77 2.40 -11.84 4.68
CA ARG A 77 3.10 -10.60 5.06
C ARG A 77 2.87 -10.26 6.53
N LEU A 78 1.62 -10.36 6.98
CA LEU A 78 1.27 -10.08 8.38
C LEU A 78 1.99 -11.04 9.33
N ARG A 79 2.03 -12.35 9.01
CA ARG A 79 2.79 -13.33 9.80
C ARG A 79 4.28 -12.98 9.90
N VAL A 80 4.90 -12.53 8.80
CA VAL A 80 6.30 -12.10 8.81
C VAL A 80 6.48 -10.84 9.66
N ALA A 81 5.60 -9.84 9.51
CA ALA A 81 5.63 -8.61 10.28
C ALA A 81 5.54 -8.85 11.79
N GLU A 82 4.66 -9.75 12.22
CA GLU A 82 4.42 -10.10 13.63
C GLU A 82 5.44 -11.08 14.22
N SER A 83 6.27 -11.70 13.39
CA SER A 83 7.24 -12.70 13.84
C SER A 83 8.37 -12.07 14.67
N ASP A 84 9.14 -12.95 15.34
CA ASP A 84 10.34 -12.57 16.09
C ASP A 84 11.61 -12.60 15.22
N MET A 85 11.45 -12.64 13.88
CA MET A 85 12.56 -12.46 12.93
C MET A 85 13.23 -11.10 13.13
N THR A 86 14.52 -11.02 12.84
CA THR A 86 15.23 -9.74 12.82
C THR A 86 14.67 -8.84 11.71
N ASP A 87 14.83 -7.53 11.84
CA ASP A 87 14.37 -6.58 10.83
C ASP A 87 15.00 -6.86 9.45
N ALA A 88 16.27 -7.26 9.42
CA ALA A 88 16.93 -7.63 8.17
C ALA A 88 16.32 -8.86 7.50
N GLU A 89 16.01 -9.91 8.27
CA GLU A 89 15.33 -11.09 7.73
C GLU A 89 13.92 -10.75 7.22
N LYS A 90 13.19 -9.88 7.93
CA LYS A 90 11.88 -9.37 7.49
C LYS A 90 12.00 -8.56 6.20
N ILE A 91 13.02 -7.70 6.04
CA ILE A 91 13.30 -6.96 4.81
C ILE A 91 13.48 -7.92 3.62
N VAL A 92 14.26 -8.99 3.80
CA VAL A 92 14.47 -10.01 2.75
C VAL A 92 13.15 -10.70 2.37
N GLN A 93 12.38 -11.17 3.36
CA GLN A 93 11.08 -11.80 3.11
C GLN A 93 10.09 -10.86 2.42
N MET A 94 10.05 -9.58 2.82
CA MET A 94 9.17 -8.60 2.20
C MET A 94 9.52 -8.34 0.73
N ARG A 95 10.81 -8.37 0.37
CA ARG A 95 11.25 -8.33 -1.04
C ARG A 95 10.87 -9.60 -1.80
N GLU A 96 10.95 -10.78 -1.18
CA GLU A 96 10.49 -12.03 -1.80
C GLU A 96 8.98 -12.00 -2.10
N PHE A 97 8.15 -11.42 -1.22
CA PHE A 97 6.73 -11.22 -1.52
C PHE A 97 6.49 -10.30 -2.72
N GLN A 98 7.36 -9.31 -2.96
CA GLN A 98 7.23 -8.43 -4.13
C GLN A 98 7.45 -9.18 -5.45
N THR A 99 8.34 -10.18 -5.49
CA THR A 99 8.60 -10.97 -6.71
C THR A 99 7.45 -11.92 -7.06
N ARG A 100 6.59 -12.23 -6.09
CA ARG A 100 5.41 -13.10 -6.23
C ARG A 100 4.16 -12.36 -6.68
N MET A 101 4.19 -11.03 -6.79
CA MET A 101 3.03 -10.26 -7.21
C MET A 101 2.66 -10.53 -8.68
N THR A 102 1.37 -10.68 -8.94
CA THR A 102 0.86 -10.82 -10.31
C THR A 102 1.05 -9.53 -11.10
N LEU A 103 1.44 -9.66 -12.38
CA LEU A 103 1.53 -8.55 -13.31
C LEU A 103 0.24 -8.45 -14.17
N PRO A 104 -0.24 -7.24 -14.49
CA PRO A 104 0.25 -5.95 -14.00
C PRO A 104 -0.07 -5.75 -12.50
N THR A 105 0.83 -5.10 -11.77
CA THR A 105 0.59 -4.77 -10.35
C THR A 105 -0.49 -3.71 -10.22
N VAL A 106 -1.09 -3.57 -9.03
CA VAL A 106 -2.03 -2.47 -8.73
C VAL A 106 -1.40 -1.12 -9.03
N ARG A 107 -0.11 -0.94 -8.70
CA ARG A 107 0.66 0.26 -9.02
C ARG A 107 0.71 0.60 -10.49
N MET A 108 1.07 -0.37 -11.34
CA MET A 108 1.07 -0.17 -12.79
C MET A 108 -0.32 0.25 -13.30
N ARG A 109 -1.38 -0.38 -12.76
CA ARG A 109 -2.76 -0.06 -13.15
C ARG A 109 -3.19 1.35 -12.73
N TYR A 110 -2.86 1.80 -11.51
CA TYR A 110 -3.23 3.15 -11.09
C TYR A 110 -2.39 4.22 -11.80
N GLU A 111 -1.11 3.95 -12.12
CA GLU A 111 -0.27 4.88 -12.89
C GLU A 111 -0.82 5.09 -14.30
N GLU A 112 -1.34 4.02 -14.94
CA GLU A 112 -2.06 4.11 -16.21
C GLU A 112 -3.37 4.90 -16.06
N ALA A 113 -4.19 4.57 -15.07
CA ALA A 113 -5.46 5.25 -14.79
C ALA A 113 -5.29 6.75 -14.49
N ALA A 114 -4.15 7.16 -13.93
CA ALA A 114 -3.83 8.57 -13.71
C ALA A 114 -3.72 9.40 -15.00
N GLN A 115 -3.48 8.75 -16.14
CA GLN A 115 -3.36 9.39 -17.46
C GLN A 115 -4.54 9.08 -18.39
N ASP A 116 -5.42 8.16 -18.02
CA ASP A 116 -6.55 7.76 -18.85
C ASP A 116 -7.67 8.81 -18.87
N GLU A 117 -7.96 9.34 -20.06
CA GLU A 117 -9.02 10.34 -20.27
C GLU A 117 -10.42 9.85 -19.89
N SER A 118 -10.65 8.53 -19.85
CA SER A 118 -11.91 7.89 -19.45
C SER A 118 -12.17 7.97 -17.93
N VAL A 119 -11.12 8.10 -17.12
CA VAL A 119 -11.22 8.28 -15.67
C VAL A 119 -11.64 9.70 -15.36
N ASP A 120 -12.54 9.92 -14.40
CA ASP A 120 -12.97 11.28 -14.11
C ASP A 120 -11.81 12.14 -13.56
N GLN A 121 -11.86 13.45 -13.81
CA GLN A 121 -10.77 14.37 -13.47
C GLN A 121 -10.40 14.34 -11.97
N LEU A 122 -11.38 14.24 -11.07
CA LEU A 122 -11.12 14.23 -9.64
C LEU A 122 -10.42 12.93 -9.23
N THR A 123 -10.86 11.79 -9.76
CA THR A 123 -10.19 10.50 -9.51
C THR A 123 -8.76 10.50 -10.07
N ARG A 124 -8.51 11.03 -11.27
CA ARG A 124 -7.14 11.16 -11.78
C ARG A 124 -6.26 12.02 -10.90
N SER A 125 -6.76 13.17 -10.45
CA SER A 125 -6.02 14.06 -9.54
C SER A 125 -5.71 13.38 -8.21
N LEU A 126 -6.66 12.63 -7.66
CA LEU A 126 -6.46 11.83 -6.46
C LEU A 126 -5.35 10.79 -6.67
N ILE A 127 -5.40 10.02 -7.75
CA ILE A 127 -4.39 8.99 -8.03
C ILE A 127 -3.01 9.62 -8.21
N LYS A 128 -2.88 10.76 -8.90
CA LYS A 128 -1.59 11.46 -9.06
C LYS A 128 -0.98 11.87 -7.73
N TRP A 129 -1.77 12.51 -6.86
CA TRP A 129 -1.33 12.87 -5.52
C TRP A 129 -0.92 11.63 -4.71
N PHE A 130 -1.74 10.58 -4.77
CA PHE A 130 -1.45 9.32 -4.10
C PHE A 130 -0.12 8.71 -4.58
N THR A 131 0.14 8.65 -5.89
CA THR A 131 1.42 8.18 -6.44
C THR A 131 2.62 8.96 -5.89
N GLU A 132 2.50 10.29 -5.76
CA GLU A 132 3.58 11.12 -5.20
C GLU A 132 3.85 10.79 -3.72
N VAL A 133 2.80 10.52 -2.94
CA VAL A 133 2.93 10.12 -1.54
C VAL A 133 3.52 8.70 -1.41
N GLU A 134 3.13 7.78 -2.29
CA GLU A 134 3.68 6.42 -2.37
C GLU A 134 5.18 6.43 -2.65
N ASP A 135 5.63 7.32 -3.54
CA ASP A 135 7.05 7.49 -3.86
C ASP A 135 7.86 8.03 -2.67
N ASP A 136 7.30 8.97 -1.92
CA ASP A 136 7.90 9.51 -0.70
C ASP A 136 7.98 8.46 0.43
N SER A 137 6.89 7.72 0.67
CA SER A 137 6.86 6.59 1.61
C SER A 137 7.89 5.53 1.23
N GLY A 138 7.92 5.13 -0.04
CA GLY A 138 8.89 4.15 -0.55
C GLY A 138 10.33 4.63 -0.44
N ALA A 139 10.61 5.91 -0.69
CA ALA A 139 11.94 6.48 -0.52
C ALA A 139 12.40 6.44 0.94
N SER A 140 11.53 6.83 1.86
CA SER A 140 11.78 6.81 3.31
C SER A 140 12.07 5.39 3.81
N MET A 141 11.28 4.40 3.38
CA MET A 141 11.50 2.99 3.73
C MET A 141 12.82 2.46 3.17
N ARG A 142 13.14 2.74 1.90
CA ARG A 142 14.40 2.30 1.27
C ARG A 142 15.62 2.86 2.01
N ALA A 143 15.57 4.11 2.45
CA ALA A 143 16.67 4.72 3.20
C ALA A 143 16.93 3.97 4.51
N VAL A 144 15.89 3.72 5.31
CA VAL A 144 16.04 3.02 6.59
C VAL A 144 16.42 1.54 6.40
N TYR A 145 15.89 0.88 5.37
CA TYR A 145 16.30 -0.50 5.06
C TYR A 145 17.78 -0.60 4.71
N ALA A 146 18.32 0.36 3.94
CA ALA A 146 19.73 0.39 3.60
C ALA A 146 20.62 0.59 4.84
N GLU A 147 20.18 1.38 5.83
CA GLU A 147 20.89 1.53 7.11
C GLU A 147 20.97 0.21 7.88
N ILE A 148 19.87 -0.54 7.92
CA ILE A 148 19.80 -1.84 8.62
C ILE A 148 20.67 -2.88 7.92
N GLU A 149 20.61 -2.97 6.58
CA GLU A 149 21.39 -3.91 5.80
C GLU A 149 22.90 -3.59 5.81
N GLY A 150 23.26 -2.29 5.86
CA GLY A 150 24.66 -1.85 5.97
C GLY A 150 25.25 -1.96 7.38
N SER A 151 24.43 -2.26 8.39
CA SER A 151 24.84 -2.44 9.79
C SER A 151 25.12 -3.90 10.17
N GLN A 152 24.97 -4.84 9.22
CA GLN A 152 25.32 -6.26 9.38
C GLN A 152 26.79 -6.53 9.06
#